data_AF-A0A946FKK7-F1
#
_entry.id   AF-A0A946FKK7-F1
#
_cell.length_a   1.000
_cell.length_b   1.000
_cell.length_c   1.000
_cell.angle_alpha   90.00
_cell.angle_beta   90.00
_cell.angle_gamma   90.00
#
_symmetry.space_group_name_H-M   'P 1'
#
loop_
_entity.id
_entity.type
_entity.pdbx_description
1 polymer ?
#
loop_
_entity_poly.entity_id
_entity_poly.type
_entity_poly.pdbx_seq_one_letter_code
_entity_poly.pdbx_strand_id
1 'polypeptide(L)'
;MKNKVLKNNRFYLIVLLLLLPFSITTDSEYKESLEDYDGDGLPDAYELANNNDPFDRNDISKDADGDGLTILEEFLLGTSDQNPDTDFDTLPDAWEVVNGRNPLLADYQISTGTESSCALTDNGVVCWGKNNGSLNVPELYNPTAVAVGSTFACAMENSEEICWGNNQESLIGKPSLTEGICSIEENGIVCQDEGMFGSPPLIENPAQVSVGESSACALAPDGVTCWGYNLNGENDVPALVIDPDGDGYSNQGGVDAFPLDPTRW
;
A
#
# COMPACT_ATOMS: atom_id res chain seq x y z
N MET A 1 5.85 -60.88 40.75
CA MET A 1 5.93 -60.28 39.41
C MET A 1 4.68 -59.44 39.17
N LYS A 2 4.90 -58.16 38.81
CA LYS A 2 3.99 -57.18 38.20
C LYS A 2 2.71 -56.73 38.95
N ASN A 3 2.82 -55.53 39.56
CA ASN A 3 2.01 -54.30 39.40
C ASN A 3 0.84 -54.41 38.38
N LYS A 4 -0.30 -53.71 38.49
CA LYS A 4 -0.53 -52.35 39.01
C LYS A 4 -2.05 -52.15 39.20
N VAL A 5 -2.36 -51.23 40.10
CA VAL A 5 -3.66 -50.80 40.59
C VAL A 5 -4.22 -49.64 39.73
N LEU A 6 -5.55 -49.68 39.50
CA LEU A 6 -6.57 -48.61 39.23
C LEU A 6 -6.40 -47.73 37.98
N LYS A 7 -7.29 -47.80 36.97
CA LYS A 7 -8.71 -47.36 36.83
C LYS A 7 -8.87 -45.89 36.40
N ASN A 8 -9.43 -45.75 35.18
CA ASN A 8 -10.32 -44.69 34.65
C ASN A 8 -9.70 -43.28 34.48
N ASN A 9 -9.96 -42.52 33.40
CA ASN A 9 -11.24 -42.28 32.73
C ASN A 9 -11.02 -41.50 31.41
N ARG A 10 -11.70 -41.92 30.32
CA ARG A 10 -12.44 -41.08 29.32
C ARG A 10 -11.64 -40.13 28.40
N PHE A 11 -11.89 -39.97 27.09
CA PHE A 11 -12.87 -40.48 26.11
C PHE A 11 -12.28 -40.23 24.71
N TYR A 12 -12.70 -41.03 23.73
CA TYR A 12 -12.26 -41.11 22.32
C TYR A 12 -12.54 -39.84 21.48
N LEU A 13 -11.75 -39.62 20.42
CA LEU A 13 -12.31 -39.59 19.05
C LEU A 13 -11.24 -39.92 17.99
N ILE A 14 -11.52 -40.96 17.21
CA ILE A 14 -10.80 -41.36 15.99
C ILE A 14 -11.50 -40.66 14.82
N VAL A 15 -10.78 -39.95 13.95
CA VAL A 15 -11.25 -39.66 12.58
C VAL A 15 -10.11 -39.85 11.58
N LEU A 16 -10.14 -41.01 10.93
CA LEU A 16 -9.94 -41.27 9.51
C LEU A 16 -8.92 -40.36 8.74
N LEU A 17 -7.67 -40.81 8.63
CA LEU A 17 -6.71 -40.37 7.61
C LEU A 17 -7.07 -41.00 6.25
N LEU A 18 -7.64 -40.21 5.33
CA LEU A 18 -7.75 -40.53 3.91
C LEU A 18 -6.61 -39.84 3.15
N LEU A 19 -5.68 -40.67 2.65
CA LEU A 19 -4.89 -40.53 1.42
C LEU A 19 -4.62 -39.13 0.86
N LEU A 20 -3.77 -38.35 1.52
CA LEU A 20 -2.94 -37.32 0.89
C LEU A 20 -1.53 -37.43 1.48
N PRO A 21 -0.44 -37.37 0.70
CA PRO A 21 0.90 -37.25 1.24
C PRO A 21 1.08 -35.82 1.79
N PHE A 22 0.47 -35.54 2.94
CA PHE A 22 0.90 -34.39 3.74
C PHE A 22 2.23 -34.78 4.36
N SER A 23 3.32 -34.28 3.78
CA SER A 23 4.59 -34.16 4.47
C SER A 23 4.32 -33.39 5.76
N ILE A 24 4.36 -34.10 6.88
CA ILE A 24 4.44 -33.48 8.20
C ILE A 24 5.82 -32.81 8.23
N THR A 25 5.85 -31.48 8.12
CA THR A 25 7.06 -30.69 8.41
C THR A 25 7.53 -31.07 9.82
N THR A 26 8.81 -31.38 9.93
CA THR A 26 9.44 -31.85 11.16
C THR A 26 9.62 -30.69 12.14
N ASP A 27 9.46 -30.93 13.44
CA ASP A 27 9.69 -29.99 14.57
C ASP A 27 10.98 -29.13 14.48
N SER A 28 11.94 -29.45 13.60
CA SER A 28 13.17 -28.68 13.41
C SER A 28 12.98 -27.38 12.61
N GLU A 29 12.07 -27.35 11.63
CA GLU A 29 11.89 -26.19 10.74
C GLU A 29 11.18 -25.04 11.46
N TYR A 30 10.27 -25.36 12.38
CA TYR A 30 9.59 -24.39 13.25
C TYR A 30 10.48 -23.93 14.44
N LYS A 31 11.52 -24.70 14.76
CA LYS A 31 12.42 -24.38 15.88
C LYS A 31 13.46 -23.34 15.48
N GLU A 32 13.99 -23.40 14.26
CA GLU A 32 14.94 -22.41 13.73
C GLU A 32 14.31 -21.02 13.55
N SER A 33 13.00 -20.93 13.30
CA SER A 33 12.30 -19.65 13.13
C SER A 33 11.92 -18.93 14.44
N LEU A 34 12.29 -19.49 15.59
CA LEU A 34 12.01 -18.94 16.94
C LEU A 34 13.27 -18.90 17.81
N GLU A 35 14.44 -19.19 17.24
CA GLU A 35 15.70 -18.91 17.93
C GLU A 35 15.84 -17.38 18.05
N ASP A 36 16.24 -16.91 19.22
CA ASP A 36 16.43 -15.51 19.60
C ASP A 36 17.66 -15.55 20.52
N TYR A 37 18.82 -15.37 19.90
CA TYR A 37 20.11 -15.74 20.50
C TYR A 37 20.55 -14.71 21.54
N ASP A 38 20.32 -13.44 21.28
CA ASP A 38 20.65 -12.37 22.22
C ASP A 38 19.50 -12.03 23.18
N GLY A 39 18.30 -12.56 22.94
CA GLY A 39 17.16 -12.50 23.85
C GLY A 39 16.52 -11.12 23.90
N ASP A 40 16.41 -10.42 22.78
CA ASP A 40 15.77 -9.11 22.66
C ASP A 40 14.29 -9.19 22.27
N GLY A 41 13.84 -10.35 21.78
CA GLY A 41 12.47 -10.63 21.38
C GLY A 41 12.26 -10.69 19.87
N LEU A 42 13.28 -10.44 19.05
CA LEU A 42 13.29 -10.71 17.63
C LEU A 42 13.85 -12.13 17.38
N PRO A 43 13.26 -12.90 16.45
CA PRO A 43 13.86 -14.16 16.05
C PRO A 43 15.12 -13.93 15.18
N ASP A 44 16.18 -14.72 15.39
CA ASP A 44 17.42 -14.72 14.60
C ASP A 44 17.13 -14.78 13.10
N ALA A 45 16.10 -15.54 12.71
CA ALA A 45 15.69 -15.69 11.31
C ALA A 45 15.13 -14.39 10.70
N TYR A 46 14.41 -13.58 11.50
CA TYR A 46 13.93 -12.26 11.09
C TYR A 46 15.11 -11.29 10.96
N GLU A 47 15.98 -11.25 11.97
CA GLU A 47 17.15 -10.37 11.96
C GLU A 47 18.09 -10.66 10.79
N LEU A 48 18.36 -11.93 10.50
CA LEU A 48 19.17 -12.33 9.35
C LEU A 48 18.49 -12.01 8.00
N ALA A 49 17.15 -12.04 7.94
CA ALA A 49 16.41 -11.71 6.72
C ALA A 49 16.43 -10.21 6.42
N ASN A 50 16.42 -9.38 7.46
CA ASN A 50 16.42 -7.91 7.35
C ASN A 50 17.78 -7.27 7.66
N ASN A 51 18.85 -8.08 7.71
CA ASN A 51 20.22 -7.58 7.82
C ASN A 51 20.53 -6.86 9.15
N ASN A 52 19.84 -7.27 10.23
CA ASN A 52 20.10 -6.92 11.62
C ASN A 52 21.11 -7.89 12.26
N ASP A 53 21.50 -7.67 13.53
CA ASP A 53 22.55 -8.47 14.21
C ASP A 53 21.96 -9.38 15.30
N PRO A 54 21.79 -10.70 15.05
CA PRO A 54 21.26 -11.67 16.02
C PRO A 54 22.04 -11.82 17.34
N PHE A 55 23.13 -11.07 17.48
CA PHE A 55 24.02 -11.11 18.63
C PHE A 55 24.08 -9.77 19.39
N ASP A 56 23.34 -8.73 18.97
CA ASP A 56 23.28 -7.40 19.61
C ASP A 56 21.86 -6.94 19.97
N ARG A 57 21.37 -7.41 21.11
CA ARG A 57 20.10 -7.02 21.75
C ARG A 57 19.71 -5.54 21.75
N ASN A 58 20.66 -4.61 21.58
CA ASN A 58 20.33 -3.18 21.58
C ASN A 58 19.95 -2.65 20.21
N ASP A 59 20.16 -3.42 19.14
CA ASP A 59 19.83 -3.01 17.79
C ASP A 59 18.32 -2.94 17.55
N ILE A 60 17.53 -3.71 18.28
CA ILE A 60 16.06 -3.64 18.38
C ILE A 60 15.46 -2.24 18.53
N SER A 61 16.24 -1.30 19.08
CA SER A 61 15.85 0.09 19.32
C SER A 61 16.38 1.07 18.27
N LYS A 62 17.08 0.58 17.25
CA LYS A 62 17.47 1.34 16.09
C LYS A 62 16.25 1.54 15.20
N ASP A 63 16.27 2.66 14.51
CA ASP A 63 15.40 3.01 13.41
C ASP A 63 16.26 2.80 12.16
N ALA A 64 16.05 1.65 11.51
CA ALA A 64 17.00 1.11 10.53
C ALA A 64 16.86 1.77 9.16
N ASP A 65 15.66 2.20 8.81
CA ASP A 65 15.34 2.86 7.55
C ASP A 65 15.07 4.38 7.69
N GLY A 66 14.91 4.87 8.92
CA GLY A 66 14.87 6.29 9.25
C GLY A 66 13.45 6.89 9.21
N ASP A 67 12.41 6.07 9.29
CA ASP A 67 11.01 6.50 9.24
C ASP A 67 10.48 6.95 10.61
N GLY A 68 11.14 6.52 11.69
CA GLY A 68 10.79 6.85 13.07
C GLY A 68 10.18 5.70 13.88
N LEU A 69 10.00 4.51 13.29
CA LEU A 69 9.75 3.26 13.99
C LEU A 69 11.07 2.57 14.34
N THR A 70 11.08 1.88 15.48
CA THR A 70 12.17 0.96 15.81
C THR A 70 11.97 -0.40 15.14
N ILE A 71 13.05 -1.16 14.94
CA ILE A 71 12.97 -2.54 14.38
C ILE A 71 11.93 -3.40 15.11
N LEU A 72 11.81 -3.26 16.44
CA LEU A 72 10.77 -3.97 17.20
C LEU A 72 9.36 -3.50 16.85
N GLU A 73 9.15 -2.20 16.76
CA GLU A 73 7.83 -1.67 16.42
C GLU A 73 7.40 -2.15 15.05
N GLU A 74 8.32 -2.18 14.09
CA GLU A 74 8.04 -2.68 12.75
C GLU A 74 7.75 -4.17 12.72
N PHE A 75 8.56 -4.98 13.42
CA PHE A 75 8.28 -6.39 13.59
C PHE A 75 6.89 -6.65 14.19
N LEU A 76 6.46 -5.83 15.15
CA LEU A 76 5.14 -5.93 15.79
C LEU A 76 4.00 -5.47 14.88
N LEU A 77 4.25 -4.51 14.00
CA LEU A 77 3.30 -3.96 13.04
C LEU A 77 3.23 -4.79 11.74
N GLY A 78 4.27 -5.58 11.46
CA GLY A 78 4.44 -6.31 10.21
C GLY A 78 4.98 -5.45 9.07
N THR A 79 5.51 -4.26 9.37
CA THR A 79 6.19 -3.36 8.43
C THR A 79 7.65 -3.76 8.23
N SER A 80 8.32 -3.10 7.29
CA SER A 80 9.63 -3.45 6.80
C SER A 80 10.69 -2.49 7.33
N ASP A 81 11.54 -2.98 8.22
CA ASP A 81 12.64 -2.23 8.84
C ASP A 81 13.79 -1.80 7.93
N GLN A 82 13.62 -2.03 6.64
CA GLN A 82 14.55 -1.64 5.59
C GLN A 82 13.90 -0.70 4.58
N ASN A 83 12.64 -0.32 4.79
CA ASN A 83 11.85 0.46 3.85
C ASN A 83 10.85 1.36 4.58
N PRO A 84 11.08 2.68 4.60
CA PRO A 84 10.30 3.63 5.39
C PRO A 84 8.79 3.69 5.11
N ASP A 85 8.36 3.10 4.00
CA ASP A 85 7.01 3.13 3.44
C ASP A 85 6.72 1.73 2.91
N THR A 86 6.19 0.84 3.75
CA THR A 86 6.05 -0.59 3.48
C THR A 86 5.07 -0.89 2.35
N ASP A 87 4.02 -0.08 2.21
CA ASP A 87 2.99 -0.28 1.20
C ASP A 87 3.14 0.56 -0.07
N PHE A 88 4.19 1.40 -0.10
CA PHE A 88 4.65 2.21 -1.23
C PHE A 88 3.63 3.24 -1.69
N ASP A 89 2.92 3.86 -0.76
CA ASP A 89 1.90 4.85 -1.05
C ASP A 89 2.36 6.30 -0.86
N THR A 90 3.64 6.51 -0.55
CA THR A 90 4.30 7.80 -0.21
C THR A 90 4.08 8.32 1.20
N LEU A 91 3.45 7.55 2.09
CA LEU A 91 3.40 7.78 3.52
C LEU A 91 4.43 6.93 4.25
N PRO A 92 5.14 7.46 5.26
CA PRO A 92 5.98 6.62 6.10
C PRO A 92 5.16 5.76 7.07
N ASP A 93 5.60 4.54 7.33
CA ASP A 93 4.90 3.60 8.22
C ASP A 93 4.70 4.21 9.62
N ALA A 94 5.74 4.87 10.16
CA ALA A 94 5.68 5.61 11.42
C ALA A 94 4.57 6.66 11.45
N TRP A 95 4.42 7.41 10.36
CA TRP A 95 3.43 8.47 10.27
C TRP A 95 2.02 7.88 10.28
N GLU A 96 1.80 6.81 9.53
CA GLU A 96 0.51 6.14 9.47
C GLU A 96 0.10 5.59 10.83
N VAL A 97 1.02 4.96 11.55
CA VAL A 97 0.80 4.47 12.91
C VAL A 97 0.39 5.60 13.85
N VAL A 98 1.10 6.74 13.79
CA VAL A 98 0.80 7.93 14.61
C VAL A 98 -0.57 8.53 14.26
N ASN A 99 -1.00 8.42 13.01
CA ASN A 99 -2.29 8.93 12.52
C ASN A 99 -3.42 7.89 12.55
N GLY A 100 -3.18 6.70 13.09
CA GLY A 100 -4.18 5.63 13.23
C GLY A 100 -4.60 5.00 11.90
N ARG A 101 -3.72 5.07 10.90
CA ARG A 101 -3.80 4.42 9.60
C ARG A 101 -3.13 3.05 9.65
N ASN A 102 -3.16 2.32 8.55
CA ASN A 102 -2.60 0.98 8.49
C ASN A 102 -1.42 0.97 7.51
N PRO A 103 -0.17 0.85 8.00
CA PRO A 103 1.06 0.97 7.19
C PRO A 103 1.33 -0.21 6.24
N LEU A 104 0.28 -0.97 5.96
CA LEU A 104 0.29 -2.12 5.06
C LEU A 104 -0.79 -1.95 3.98
N LEU A 105 -1.45 -0.78 3.93
CA LEU A 105 -2.55 -0.44 3.04
C LEU A 105 -2.40 1.00 2.52
N ALA A 106 -2.00 1.09 1.26
CA ALA A 106 -1.88 2.36 0.56
C ALA A 106 -3.12 3.27 0.73
N ASP A 107 -2.90 4.42 1.36
CA ASP A 107 -3.83 5.49 1.65
C ASP A 107 -3.82 6.58 0.57
N TYR A 108 -2.65 7.00 0.05
CA TYR A 108 -2.65 7.84 -1.14
C TYR A 108 -2.76 7.00 -2.40
N GLN A 109 -3.76 7.35 -3.21
CA GLN A 109 -3.99 6.64 -4.45
C GLN A 109 -4.46 7.57 -5.54
N ILE A 110 -3.83 7.49 -6.70
CA ILE A 110 -4.35 8.12 -7.91
C ILE A 110 -4.95 7.08 -8.84
N SER A 111 -6.04 7.46 -9.51
CA SER A 111 -6.63 6.67 -10.57
C SER A 111 -7.12 7.55 -11.71
N THR A 112 -6.86 7.12 -12.93
CA THR A 112 -7.24 7.89 -14.13
C THR A 112 -8.12 7.07 -15.07
N GLY A 113 -9.15 7.73 -15.60
CA GLY A 113 -10.06 7.20 -16.61
C GLY A 113 -9.96 7.99 -17.92
N THR A 114 -10.88 7.73 -18.86
CA THR A 114 -10.85 8.37 -20.19
C THR A 114 -11.07 9.89 -20.14
N GLU A 115 -11.93 10.38 -19.25
CA GLU A 115 -12.36 11.79 -19.22
C GLU A 115 -12.14 12.48 -17.87
N SER A 116 -11.71 11.74 -16.84
CA SER A 116 -11.53 12.25 -15.49
C SER A 116 -10.46 11.45 -14.76
N SER A 117 -9.86 12.08 -13.76
CA SER A 117 -8.91 11.48 -12.85
C SER A 117 -9.32 11.79 -11.41
N CYS A 118 -8.98 10.90 -10.49
CA CYS A 118 -9.25 11.07 -9.07
C CYS A 118 -8.02 10.72 -8.25
N ALA A 119 -7.87 11.38 -7.11
CA ALA A 119 -6.88 11.09 -6.10
C ALA A 119 -7.58 10.88 -4.76
N LEU A 120 -7.14 9.90 -3.99
CA LEU A 120 -7.37 9.77 -2.56
C LEU A 120 -6.24 10.53 -1.85
N THR A 121 -6.63 11.46 -0.98
CA THR A 121 -5.76 12.45 -0.32
C THR A 121 -6.12 12.58 1.17
N ASP A 122 -5.44 13.45 1.93
CA ASP A 122 -5.77 13.70 3.34
C ASP A 122 -7.18 14.23 3.55
N ASN A 123 -7.72 14.92 2.55
CA ASN A 123 -9.06 15.47 2.56
C ASN A 123 -10.10 14.51 1.93
N GLY A 124 -9.72 13.26 1.69
CA GLY A 124 -10.54 12.26 1.01
C GLY A 124 -10.37 12.26 -0.51
N VAL A 125 -11.40 11.78 -1.22
CA VAL A 125 -11.36 11.63 -2.67
C VAL A 125 -11.61 12.96 -3.39
N VAL A 126 -10.68 13.37 -4.24
CA VAL A 126 -10.78 14.55 -5.10
C VAL A 126 -10.71 14.11 -6.56
N CYS A 127 -11.71 14.49 -7.36
CA CYS A 127 -11.78 14.17 -8.78
C CYS A 127 -11.75 15.44 -9.64
N TRP A 128 -11.11 15.37 -10.81
CA TRP A 128 -11.02 16.45 -11.79
C TRP A 128 -11.15 15.96 -13.23
N GLY A 129 -11.29 16.89 -14.18
CA GLY A 129 -11.55 16.63 -15.60
C GLY A 129 -13.00 16.95 -16.01
N LYS A 130 -13.59 16.09 -16.86
CA LYS A 130 -14.94 16.33 -17.41
C LYS A 130 -16.04 16.05 -16.40
N ASN A 131 -16.96 16.99 -16.25
CA ASN A 131 -18.14 16.80 -15.40
C ASN A 131 -19.21 15.91 -16.07
N ASN A 132 -19.03 14.60 -16.00
CA ASN A 132 -19.97 13.59 -16.51
C ASN A 132 -20.60 12.76 -15.37
N GLY A 133 -20.48 13.21 -14.12
CA GLY A 133 -20.97 12.52 -12.93
C GLY A 133 -19.87 11.90 -12.07
N SER A 134 -18.69 11.57 -12.64
CA SER A 134 -17.53 11.09 -11.87
C SER A 134 -16.95 12.15 -10.91
N LEU A 135 -17.24 13.44 -11.14
CA LEU A 135 -16.80 14.53 -10.25
C LEU A 135 -17.69 14.74 -9.02
N ASN A 136 -18.88 14.11 -8.98
CA ASN A 136 -19.83 14.27 -7.88
C ASN A 136 -19.51 13.27 -6.76
N VAL A 137 -18.37 13.45 -6.11
CA VAL A 137 -17.90 12.58 -5.03
C VAL A 137 -18.93 12.56 -3.89
N PRO A 138 -19.46 11.39 -3.49
CA PRO A 138 -20.37 11.27 -2.36
C PRO A 138 -19.63 11.52 -1.04
N GLU A 139 -20.38 11.67 0.06
CA GLU A 139 -19.77 11.65 1.40
C GLU A 139 -19.22 10.24 1.67
N LEU A 140 -17.92 10.15 1.91
CA LEU A 140 -17.17 8.92 2.17
C LEU A 140 -16.56 8.98 3.57
N TYR A 141 -16.42 7.84 4.21
CA TYR A 141 -15.89 7.68 5.56
C TYR A 141 -14.69 6.72 5.55
N ASN A 142 -13.48 7.29 5.62
CA ASN A 142 -12.21 6.55 5.54
C ASN A 142 -12.12 5.65 4.28
N PRO A 143 -12.27 6.21 3.07
CA PRO A 143 -12.01 5.44 1.86
C PRO A 143 -10.54 5.00 1.79
N THR A 144 -10.28 3.76 1.39
CA THR A 144 -8.94 3.15 1.32
C THR A 144 -8.50 2.81 -0.11
N ALA A 145 -9.34 3.11 -1.10
CA ALA A 145 -8.98 2.99 -2.51
C ALA A 145 -9.94 3.84 -3.35
N VAL A 146 -9.46 4.31 -4.48
CA VAL A 146 -10.22 4.99 -5.53
C VAL A 146 -9.87 4.42 -6.89
N ALA A 147 -10.90 4.26 -7.73
CA ALA A 147 -10.72 3.72 -9.06
C ALA A 147 -11.66 4.43 -10.05
N VAL A 148 -11.12 4.84 -11.21
CA VAL A 148 -11.84 5.68 -12.17
C VAL A 148 -12.06 4.95 -13.49
N GLY A 149 -13.31 4.95 -13.95
CA GLY A 149 -13.72 4.46 -15.27
C GLY A 149 -13.92 5.60 -16.27
N SER A 150 -14.57 5.32 -17.40
CA SER A 150 -14.79 6.32 -18.46
C SER A 150 -15.71 7.48 -18.02
N THR A 151 -16.79 7.17 -17.30
CA THR A 151 -17.81 8.16 -16.86
C THR A 151 -18.30 7.97 -15.42
N PHE A 152 -17.57 7.18 -14.63
CA PHE A 152 -17.89 6.85 -13.24
C PHE A 152 -16.60 6.69 -12.45
N ALA A 153 -16.71 6.78 -11.13
CA ALA A 153 -15.63 6.47 -10.21
C ALA A 153 -16.18 5.64 -9.05
N CYS A 154 -15.32 4.87 -8.42
CA CYS A 154 -15.64 4.04 -7.27
C CYS A 154 -14.59 4.25 -6.19
N ALA A 155 -15.01 4.11 -4.93
CA ALA A 155 -14.12 4.09 -3.78
C ALA A 155 -14.39 2.84 -2.93
N MET A 156 -13.36 2.38 -2.24
CA MET A 156 -13.47 1.30 -1.25
C MET A 156 -13.62 1.91 0.13
N GLU A 157 -14.71 1.59 0.83
CA GLU A 157 -14.99 2.05 2.19
C GLU A 157 -15.35 0.84 3.05
N ASN A 158 -14.62 0.55 4.13
CA ASN A 158 -14.93 -0.58 5.02
C ASN A 158 -15.13 -1.94 4.30
N SER A 159 -14.39 -2.19 3.22
CA SER A 159 -14.56 -3.34 2.30
C SER A 159 -15.84 -3.33 1.44
N GLU A 160 -16.58 -2.22 1.39
CA GLU A 160 -17.74 -1.98 0.53
C GLU A 160 -17.42 -1.01 -0.60
N GLU A 161 -17.78 -1.39 -1.84
CA GLU A 161 -17.49 -0.59 -3.03
C GLU A 161 -18.62 0.43 -3.24
N ILE A 162 -18.29 1.72 -3.15
CA ILE A 162 -19.22 2.82 -3.37
C ILE A 162 -18.88 3.46 -4.72
N CYS A 163 -19.76 3.31 -5.71
CA CYS A 163 -19.60 3.88 -7.05
C CYS A 163 -20.57 5.04 -7.31
N TRP A 164 -20.12 6.04 -8.09
CA TRP A 164 -20.90 7.21 -8.49
C TRP A 164 -20.61 7.63 -9.94
N GLY A 165 -21.51 8.41 -10.55
CA GLY A 165 -21.47 8.80 -11.97
C GLY A 165 -22.44 8.04 -12.87
N ASN A 166 -22.19 8.04 -14.18
CA ASN A 166 -23.10 7.44 -15.17
C ASN A 166 -22.82 5.94 -15.39
N ASN A 167 -23.88 5.16 -15.62
CA ASN A 167 -23.84 3.72 -15.95
C ASN A 167 -23.33 2.77 -14.84
N GLN A 168 -23.85 2.93 -13.61
CA GLN A 168 -23.55 2.12 -12.41
C GLN A 168 -23.75 0.59 -12.54
N GLU A 169 -24.47 0.12 -13.57
CA GLU A 169 -24.93 -1.27 -13.72
C GLU A 169 -24.01 -2.14 -14.61
N SER A 170 -22.99 -1.57 -15.26
CA SER A 170 -22.10 -2.32 -16.16
C SER A 170 -20.82 -2.73 -15.46
N LEU A 171 -20.73 -4.00 -15.06
CA LEU A 171 -19.47 -4.64 -14.61
C LEU A 171 -18.37 -4.65 -15.69
N ILE A 172 -18.69 -4.28 -16.94
CA ILE A 172 -17.72 -4.11 -18.02
C ILE A 172 -17.08 -2.73 -17.87
N GLY A 173 -15.81 -2.70 -17.45
CA GLY A 173 -15.04 -1.47 -17.27
C GLY A 173 -14.84 -1.02 -15.83
N LYS A 174 -15.17 -1.88 -14.83
CA LYS A 174 -14.61 -1.68 -13.49
C LYS A 174 -13.09 -1.69 -13.59
N PRO A 175 -12.38 -0.62 -13.17
CA PRO A 175 -10.93 -0.60 -13.16
C PRO A 175 -10.42 -1.82 -12.39
N SER A 176 -9.79 -2.74 -13.12
CA SER A 176 -9.14 -3.92 -12.55
C SER A 176 -7.75 -3.48 -12.11
N LEU A 177 -7.45 -3.64 -10.83
CA LEU A 177 -6.18 -3.29 -10.19
C LEU A 177 -4.99 -4.17 -10.68
N THR A 178 -5.20 -5.02 -11.69
CA THR A 178 -4.24 -6.06 -12.07
C THR A 178 -4.16 -6.20 -13.58
N GLU A 179 -3.27 -5.40 -14.17
CA GLU A 179 -2.36 -5.66 -15.30
C GLU A 179 -2.04 -4.31 -15.96
N GLY A 180 -0.98 -3.65 -15.48
CA GLY A 180 -0.58 -2.31 -15.91
C GLY A 180 0.10 -2.31 -17.28
N ILE A 181 -0.37 -1.42 -18.18
CA ILE A 181 0.32 -1.06 -19.44
C ILE A 181 1.65 -0.34 -19.14
N CYS A 182 1.74 0.30 -17.98
CA CYS A 182 2.94 0.90 -17.44
C CYS A 182 3.31 0.26 -16.09
N SER A 183 4.61 0.20 -15.82
CA SER A 183 5.20 -0.26 -14.57
C SER A 183 6.26 0.74 -14.09
N ILE A 184 6.48 0.80 -12.79
CA ILE A 184 7.59 1.52 -12.19
C ILE A 184 8.80 0.59 -12.18
N GLU A 185 9.92 1.08 -12.70
CA GLU A 185 11.22 0.42 -12.69
C GLU A 185 12.25 1.32 -11.99
N GLU A 186 13.44 0.81 -11.73
CA GLU A 186 14.53 1.51 -11.03
C GLU A 186 14.90 2.89 -11.65
N ASN A 187 14.57 3.12 -12.92
CA ASN A 187 14.84 4.38 -13.64
C ASN A 187 13.57 5.18 -14.01
N GLY A 188 12.45 4.92 -13.32
CA GLY A 188 11.17 5.60 -13.54
C GLY A 188 10.12 4.74 -14.25
N ILE A 189 9.14 5.39 -14.86
CA ILE A 189 7.97 4.72 -15.44
C ILE A 189 8.30 4.18 -16.84
N VAL A 190 8.00 2.90 -17.06
CA VAL A 190 8.14 2.23 -18.36
C VAL A 190 6.78 1.73 -18.82
N CYS A 191 6.39 2.09 -20.05
CA CYS A 191 5.12 1.66 -20.65
C CYS A 191 5.37 0.76 -21.87
N GLN A 192 4.64 -0.36 -21.96
CA GLN A 192 4.82 -1.36 -23.02
C GLN A 192 4.17 -0.96 -24.35
N ASP A 193 3.12 -0.13 -24.31
CA ASP A 193 2.47 0.47 -25.48
C ASP A 193 2.17 1.94 -25.15
N GLU A 194 2.82 2.87 -25.84
CA GLU A 194 2.62 4.31 -25.63
C GLU A 194 1.22 4.78 -26.07
N GLY A 195 0.43 3.93 -26.73
CA GLY A 195 -1.01 4.08 -26.89
C GLY A 195 -1.46 5.48 -27.32
N MET A 196 -2.54 5.99 -26.69
CA MET A 196 -3.04 7.36 -26.91
C MET A 196 -2.54 8.39 -25.88
N PHE A 197 -1.91 7.95 -24.79
CA PHE A 197 -1.39 8.82 -23.72
C PHE A 197 0.09 9.20 -23.90
N GLY A 198 0.84 8.52 -24.77
CA GLY A 198 2.23 8.84 -25.10
C GLY A 198 3.25 8.39 -24.06
N SER A 199 4.52 8.70 -24.30
CA SER A 199 5.63 8.35 -23.40
C SER A 199 5.50 9.06 -22.05
N PRO A 200 5.86 8.40 -20.93
CA PRO A 200 5.89 9.04 -19.63
C PRO A 200 6.91 10.19 -19.58
N PRO A 201 6.59 11.32 -18.92
CA PRO A 201 7.59 12.33 -18.60
C PRO A 201 8.63 11.77 -17.62
N LEU A 202 9.76 12.46 -17.49
CA LEU A 202 10.74 12.12 -16.46
C LEU A 202 10.16 12.48 -15.09
N ILE A 203 9.91 11.47 -14.28
CA ILE A 203 9.42 11.59 -12.90
C ILE A 203 10.44 10.87 -12.02
N GLU A 204 10.94 11.55 -10.99
CA GLU A 204 11.92 10.99 -10.06
C GLU A 204 11.19 10.20 -8.97
N ASN A 205 11.63 8.95 -8.74
CA ASN A 205 11.10 8.05 -7.70
C ASN A 205 9.56 7.95 -7.65
N PRO A 206 8.88 7.64 -8.78
CA PRO A 206 7.43 7.45 -8.76
C PRO A 206 7.07 6.26 -7.86
N ALA A 207 6.12 6.45 -6.95
CA ALA A 207 5.62 5.40 -6.07
C ALA A 207 4.41 4.68 -6.67
N GLN A 208 3.57 5.42 -7.40
CA GLN A 208 2.40 4.87 -8.07
C GLN A 208 2.28 5.36 -9.51
N VAL A 209 1.79 4.50 -10.40
CA VAL A 209 1.32 4.88 -11.73
C VAL A 209 -0.09 4.34 -11.96
N SER A 210 -0.95 5.19 -12.51
CA SER A 210 -2.28 4.82 -12.98
C SER A 210 -2.41 5.16 -14.45
N VAL A 211 -2.96 4.23 -15.22
CA VAL A 211 -3.11 4.35 -16.67
C VAL A 211 -4.58 4.17 -17.03
N GLY A 212 -5.10 5.15 -17.75
CA GLY A 212 -6.42 5.13 -18.36
C GLY A 212 -6.32 4.87 -19.86
N GLU A 213 -7.43 5.06 -20.58
CA GLU A 213 -7.48 4.80 -22.03
C GLU A 213 -6.63 5.80 -22.84
N SER A 214 -6.58 7.06 -22.41
CA SER A 214 -5.94 8.16 -23.16
C SER A 214 -5.14 9.13 -22.30
N SER A 215 -5.08 8.90 -20.98
CA SER A 215 -4.25 9.65 -20.04
C SER A 215 -3.59 8.69 -19.04
N ALA A 216 -2.49 9.14 -18.46
CA ALA A 216 -1.81 8.44 -17.39
C ALA A 216 -1.41 9.46 -16.32
N CYS A 217 -1.38 9.04 -15.07
CA CYS A 217 -0.96 9.86 -13.94
C CYS A 217 -0.01 9.05 -13.08
N ALA A 218 0.96 9.72 -12.47
CA ALA A 218 1.86 9.13 -11.51
C ALA A 218 1.91 9.96 -10.23
N LEU A 219 2.02 9.26 -9.10
CA LEU A 219 2.26 9.82 -7.79
C LEU A 219 3.74 9.64 -7.48
N ALA A 220 4.38 10.72 -7.09
CA ALA A 220 5.79 10.79 -6.73
C ALA A 220 5.95 11.73 -5.51
N PRO A 221 7.16 11.84 -4.94
CA PRO A 221 7.39 12.71 -3.78
C PRO A 221 7.05 14.19 -4.02
N ASP A 222 7.04 14.67 -5.26
CA ASP A 222 6.63 16.03 -5.63
C ASP A 222 5.13 16.16 -5.97
N GLY A 223 4.35 15.11 -5.66
CA GLY A 223 2.91 15.02 -5.84
C GLY A 223 2.50 14.32 -7.13
N VAL A 224 1.35 14.73 -7.68
CA VAL A 224 0.73 14.06 -8.83
C VAL A 224 1.09 14.76 -10.13
N THR A 225 1.57 13.99 -11.10
CA THR A 225 1.82 14.44 -12.47
C THR A 225 1.02 13.59 -13.46
N CYS A 226 0.19 14.23 -14.29
CA CYS A 226 -0.60 13.57 -15.34
C CYS A 226 -0.15 13.98 -16.75
N TRP A 227 -0.24 13.05 -17.71
CA TRP A 227 0.11 13.27 -19.10
C TRP A 227 -0.81 12.52 -20.07
N GLY A 228 -0.70 12.87 -21.36
CA GLY A 228 -1.51 12.33 -22.44
C GLY A 228 -2.57 13.30 -22.94
N TYR A 229 -3.73 12.77 -23.33
CA TYR A 229 -4.85 13.57 -23.83
C TYR A 229 -5.40 14.48 -22.72
N ASN A 230 -5.74 15.73 -23.06
CA ASN A 230 -6.16 16.74 -22.08
C ASN A 230 -7.26 17.66 -22.63
N LEU A 231 -8.27 17.12 -23.33
CA LEU A 231 -9.32 17.99 -23.90
C LEU A 231 -10.36 18.44 -22.87
N ASN A 232 -10.46 17.76 -21.73
CA ASN A 232 -11.42 18.05 -20.67
C ASN A 232 -10.75 18.48 -19.36
N GLY A 233 -9.44 18.72 -19.36
CA GLY A 233 -8.68 19.05 -18.15
C GLY A 233 -8.34 17.84 -17.29
N GLU A 234 -8.44 16.62 -17.81
CA GLU A 234 -8.09 15.38 -17.10
C GLU A 234 -6.61 15.34 -16.64
N ASN A 235 -5.71 16.08 -17.30
CA ASN A 235 -4.32 16.22 -16.87
C ASN A 235 -4.05 17.52 -16.08
N ASP A 236 -5.05 18.38 -15.92
CA ASP A 236 -4.92 19.64 -15.19
C ASP A 236 -5.09 19.35 -13.69
N VAL A 237 -4.07 18.73 -13.09
CA VAL A 237 -4.05 18.33 -11.67
C VAL A 237 -4.37 19.56 -10.80
N PRO A 238 -5.45 19.52 -9.99
CA PRO A 238 -5.78 20.62 -9.10
C PRO A 238 -4.77 20.71 -7.95
N ALA A 239 -4.85 21.76 -7.13
CA ALA A 239 -4.10 21.78 -5.89
C ALA A 239 -4.62 20.68 -4.95
N LEU A 240 -3.85 19.60 -4.83
CA LEU A 240 -4.09 18.51 -3.89
C LEU A 240 -3.42 18.82 -2.55
N VAL A 241 -3.99 18.29 -1.47
CA VAL A 241 -3.37 18.30 -0.14
C VAL A 241 -2.88 16.89 0.11
N ILE A 242 -1.61 16.69 -0.16
CA ILE A 242 -0.88 15.45 0.08
C ILE A 242 0.25 15.90 1.01
N ASP A 243 0.04 15.72 2.31
CA ASP A 243 0.92 16.17 3.39
C ASP A 243 1.29 14.93 4.22
N PRO A 244 2.25 14.13 3.74
CA PRO A 244 2.57 12.83 4.32
C PRO A 244 3.14 12.90 5.73
N ASP A 245 3.65 14.05 6.17
CA ASP A 245 4.25 14.22 7.50
C ASP A 245 3.41 15.12 8.44
N GLY A 246 2.39 15.79 7.92
CA GLY A 246 1.41 16.56 8.67
C GLY A 246 1.91 17.92 9.15
N ASP A 247 2.94 18.47 8.52
CA ASP A 247 3.52 19.76 8.89
C ASP A 247 2.73 20.98 8.36
N GLY A 248 1.76 20.72 7.48
CA GLY A 248 0.87 21.70 6.86
C GLY A 248 1.31 22.17 5.48
N TYR A 249 2.36 21.60 4.89
CA TYR A 249 2.81 21.85 3.53
C TYR A 249 2.50 20.65 2.63
N SER A 250 1.80 20.91 1.52
CA SER A 250 1.53 19.86 0.53
C SER A 250 2.78 19.58 -0.28
N ASN A 251 3.03 18.31 -0.61
CA ASN A 251 4.09 17.93 -1.52
C ASN A 251 3.79 18.29 -2.99
N GLN A 252 2.53 18.61 -3.32
CA GLN A 252 2.09 18.87 -4.69
C GLN A 252 2.85 20.03 -5.33
N GLY A 253 3.58 19.73 -6.40
CA GLY A 253 4.43 20.67 -7.13
C GLY A 253 5.76 20.96 -6.45
N GLY A 254 6.22 20.09 -5.54
CA GLY A 254 7.47 20.23 -4.79
C GLY A 254 7.47 21.43 -3.84
N VAL A 255 6.30 21.74 -3.27
CA VAL A 255 6.16 22.83 -2.30
C VAL A 255 6.82 22.47 -0.97
N ASP A 256 6.83 21.19 -0.64
CA ASP A 256 7.60 20.58 0.44
C ASP A 256 8.78 19.80 -0.15
N ALA A 257 10.00 20.21 0.18
CA ALA A 257 11.24 19.57 -0.24
C ALA A 257 11.63 18.35 0.60
N PHE A 258 10.98 18.14 1.75
CA PHE A 258 11.18 17.01 2.64
C PHE A 258 9.84 16.37 3.02
N PRO A 259 9.15 15.70 2.06
CA PRO A 259 7.78 15.21 2.22
C PRO A 259 7.52 14.22 3.36
N LEU A 260 8.55 13.80 4.10
CA LEU A 260 8.51 12.79 5.16
C LEU A 260 9.17 13.30 6.46
N ASP A 261 9.54 14.57 6.55
CA ASP A 261 10.21 15.16 7.72
C ASP A 261 9.45 16.38 8.22
N PRO A 262 8.63 16.24 9.26
CA PRO A 262 7.70 17.29 9.71
C PRO A 262 8.38 18.49 10.36
N THR A 263 9.72 18.52 10.35
CA THR A 263 10.54 19.63 10.86
C THR A 263 11.09 20.52 9.75
N ARG A 264 10.91 20.16 8.46
CA ARG A 264 11.46 20.86 7.30
C ARG A 264 10.46 20.84 6.14
N TRP A 265 10.50 21.91 5.34
CA TRP A 265 9.71 22.08 4.11
C TRP A 265 10.55 22.72 3.00
#